data_AF-A0A178MZ83-F1
#
_entry.id   AF-A0A178MZ83-F1
#
_cell.length_a   1.000
_cell.length_b   1.000
_cell.length_c   1.000
_cell.angle_alpha   90.00
_cell.angle_beta   90.00
_cell.angle_gamma   90.00
#
_symmetry.space_group_name_H-M   'P 1'
#
loop_
_entity.id
_entity.type
_entity.pdbx_description
1 polymer ?
#
loop_
_entity_poly.entity_id
_entity_poly.type
_entity_poly.pdbx_seq_one_letter_code
_entity_poly.pdbx_strand_id
1 'polypeptide(L)'
;MERPGPFLRCVAPWLAVAIVARLAAATPAPGPSIGFALQALAIGAFATAWMRQVALDEQPVRFGFGLRALLVAVIYQVALMFESFPRPFLELLLDGIKDGPMLAVAGVQIFQLLIGCFFLVLPHVALSKKGEAGGNRLQLMVLAGGLGVGLGYVLCGLPFLVMNMLWDEAAVTLPTEGLPGVAVDAVRLMISFAGIGVASAFFAQVWMVLQGVNPFVNQTPPADTEADSEPKAKRTERLNKLTKKK
;
A
#
# COMPACT_ATOMS: atom_id res chain seq x y z
N MET A 1 30.97 -4.69 -4.36
CA MET A 1 29.59 -5.14 -4.69
C MET A 1 28.63 -4.21 -3.97
N GLU A 2 27.90 -3.39 -4.71
CA GLU A 2 26.90 -2.50 -4.13
C GLU A 2 25.77 -3.30 -3.50
N ARG A 3 25.34 -2.86 -2.33
CA ARG A 3 24.29 -3.49 -1.54
C ARG A 3 22.96 -3.15 -2.23
N PRO A 4 22.11 -4.14 -2.60
CA PRO A 4 20.86 -3.87 -3.31
C PRO A 4 19.98 -2.89 -2.54
N GLY A 5 19.23 -2.03 -3.23
CA GLY A 5 18.37 -1.02 -2.61
C GLY A 5 17.33 -1.63 -1.64
N PRO A 6 16.83 -0.85 -0.67
CA PRO A 6 15.92 -1.35 0.38
C PRO A 6 14.64 -1.98 -0.19
N PHE A 7 14.09 -1.41 -1.27
CA PHE A 7 12.94 -1.97 -1.98
C PHE A 7 13.23 -3.37 -2.52
N LEU A 8 14.36 -3.57 -3.20
CA LEU A 8 14.72 -4.86 -3.80
C LEU A 8 14.91 -5.94 -2.73
N ARG A 9 15.50 -5.58 -1.58
CA ARG A 9 15.63 -6.50 -0.43
C ARG A 9 14.28 -6.90 0.15
N CYS A 10 13.32 -5.98 0.12
CA CYS A 10 11.97 -6.23 0.62
C CYS A 10 11.15 -7.08 -0.37
N VAL A 11 11.18 -6.76 -1.67
CA VAL A 11 10.38 -7.44 -2.71
C VAL A 11 10.90 -8.83 -3.04
N ALA A 12 12.20 -8.99 -3.21
CA ALA A 12 12.81 -10.21 -3.76
C ALA A 12 12.33 -11.53 -3.10
N PRO A 13 12.31 -11.68 -1.76
CA PRO A 13 11.86 -12.92 -1.14
C PRO A 13 10.38 -13.22 -1.42
N TRP A 14 9.53 -12.19 -1.44
CA TRP A 14 8.08 -12.37 -1.64
C TRP A 14 7.71 -12.55 -3.10
N LEU A 15 8.45 -11.92 -4.02
CA LEU A 15 8.31 -12.17 -5.44
C LEU A 15 8.65 -13.63 -5.78
N ALA A 16 9.70 -14.18 -5.18
CA ALA A 16 10.04 -15.60 -5.33
C ALA A 16 8.90 -16.51 -4.83
N VAL A 17 8.32 -16.20 -3.65
CA VAL A 17 7.14 -16.94 -3.15
C VAL A 17 5.94 -16.81 -4.09
N ALA A 18 5.70 -15.63 -4.67
CA ALA A 18 4.59 -15.43 -5.62
C ALA A 18 4.79 -16.19 -6.94
N ILE A 19 6.03 -16.31 -7.43
CA ILE A 19 6.34 -17.14 -8.59
C ILE A 19 6.07 -18.62 -8.27
N VAL A 20 6.54 -19.10 -7.11
CA VAL A 20 6.25 -20.48 -6.65
C VAL A 20 4.74 -20.70 -6.49
N ALA A 21 4.01 -19.70 -6.00
CA ALA A 21 2.56 -19.75 -5.87
C ALA A 21 1.85 -19.93 -7.22
N ARG A 22 2.32 -19.26 -8.27
CA ARG A 22 1.80 -19.44 -9.63
C ARG A 22 2.10 -20.84 -10.18
N LEU A 23 3.31 -21.33 -9.96
CA LEU A 23 3.66 -22.70 -10.35
C LEU A 23 2.80 -23.74 -9.61
N ALA A 24 2.55 -23.53 -8.32
CA ALA A 24 1.67 -24.40 -7.54
C ALA A 24 0.22 -24.34 -8.07
N ALA A 25 -0.26 -23.16 -8.45
CA ALA A 25 -1.61 -22.99 -9.01
C ALA A 25 -1.82 -23.72 -10.36
N ALA A 26 -0.73 -23.97 -11.10
CA ALA A 26 -0.76 -24.69 -12.37
C ALA A 26 -0.82 -26.23 -12.20
N THR A 27 -0.73 -26.74 -10.96
CA THR A 27 -0.82 -28.19 -10.70
C THR A 27 -2.26 -28.64 -10.44
N PRO A 28 -2.61 -29.93 -10.63
CA PRO A 28 -3.93 -30.46 -10.28
C PRO A 28 -4.27 -30.25 -8.80
N ALA A 29 -5.54 -30.47 -8.43
CA ALA A 29 -5.98 -30.30 -7.05
C ALA A 29 -5.07 -31.05 -6.06
N PRO A 30 -4.63 -30.41 -4.96
CA PRO A 30 -5.09 -29.11 -4.41
C PRO A 30 -4.30 -27.86 -4.88
N GLY A 31 -3.53 -27.95 -5.96
CA GLY A 31 -2.63 -26.90 -6.48
C GLY A 31 -3.21 -25.47 -6.52
N PRO A 32 -4.39 -25.22 -7.12
CA PRO A 32 -4.95 -23.88 -7.26
C PRO A 32 -5.18 -23.17 -5.91
N SER A 33 -5.72 -23.90 -4.92
CA SER A 33 -6.01 -23.35 -3.60
C SER A 33 -4.73 -23.01 -2.83
N ILE A 34 -3.70 -23.85 -2.94
CA ILE A 34 -2.39 -23.62 -2.34
C ILE A 34 -1.72 -22.41 -2.99
N GLY A 35 -1.76 -22.33 -4.32
CA GLY A 35 -1.22 -21.20 -5.08
C GLY A 35 -1.88 -19.88 -4.68
N PHE A 36 -3.22 -19.85 -4.58
CA PHE A 36 -3.94 -18.67 -4.13
C PHE A 36 -3.51 -18.23 -2.71
N ALA A 37 -3.44 -19.18 -1.75
CA ALA A 37 -3.05 -18.89 -0.39
C ALA A 37 -1.61 -18.35 -0.29
N LEU A 38 -0.67 -18.97 -1.00
CA LEU A 38 0.73 -18.53 -1.04
C LEU A 38 0.89 -17.15 -1.68
N GLN A 39 0.12 -16.86 -2.74
CA GLN A 39 0.15 -15.57 -3.39
C GLN A 39 -0.41 -14.46 -2.48
N ALA A 40 -1.53 -14.72 -1.83
CA ALA A 40 -2.11 -13.79 -0.85
C ALA A 40 -1.13 -13.50 0.29
N LEU A 41 -0.46 -14.54 0.79
CA LEU A 41 0.54 -14.44 1.84
C LEU A 41 1.75 -13.62 1.40
N ALA A 42 2.27 -13.88 0.20
CA ALA A 42 3.40 -13.14 -0.36
C ALA A 42 3.10 -11.64 -0.47
N ILE A 43 1.91 -11.30 -0.97
CA ILE A 43 1.49 -9.90 -1.11
C ILE A 43 1.32 -9.24 0.26
N GLY A 44 0.57 -9.87 1.19
CA GLY A 44 0.32 -9.27 2.49
C GLY A 44 1.57 -9.11 3.34
N ALA A 45 2.48 -10.08 3.29
CA ALA A 45 3.75 -10.01 3.98
C ALA A 45 4.69 -8.96 3.37
N PHE A 46 4.75 -8.86 2.04
CA PHE A 46 5.47 -7.79 1.35
C PHE A 46 4.92 -6.41 1.72
N ALA A 47 3.61 -6.20 1.57
CA ALA A 47 2.97 -4.93 1.87
C ALA A 47 3.20 -4.52 3.32
N THR A 48 3.10 -5.45 4.27
CA THR A 48 3.36 -5.19 5.68
C THR A 48 4.81 -4.77 5.93
N ALA A 49 5.78 -5.53 5.42
CA ALA A 49 7.20 -5.22 5.58
C ALA A 49 7.56 -3.87 4.95
N TRP A 50 7.02 -3.60 3.76
CA TRP A 50 7.26 -2.36 3.05
C TRP A 50 6.62 -1.14 3.74
N MET A 51 5.38 -1.25 4.20
CA MET A 51 4.73 -0.18 5.00
C MET A 51 5.53 0.16 6.25
N ARG A 52 6.07 -0.85 6.95
CA ARG A 52 6.89 -0.65 8.15
C ARG A 52 8.24 -0.01 7.82
N GLN A 53 8.89 -0.43 6.75
CA GLN A 53 10.11 0.23 6.27
C GLN A 53 9.86 1.69 5.89
N VAL A 54 8.74 2.00 5.21
CA VAL A 54 8.43 3.37 4.78
C VAL A 54 8.03 4.28 5.93
N ALA A 55 7.21 3.80 6.87
CA ALA A 55 6.69 4.63 7.97
C ALA A 55 7.60 4.68 9.20
N LEU A 56 8.30 3.59 9.51
CA LEU A 56 9.03 3.42 10.77
C LEU A 56 10.54 3.24 10.57
N ASP A 57 11.02 3.23 9.33
CA ASP A 57 12.41 2.89 8.95
C ASP A 57 12.90 1.54 9.51
N GLU A 58 11.96 0.64 9.78
CA GLU A 58 12.26 -0.71 10.24
C GLU A 58 12.78 -1.56 9.08
N GLN A 59 14.00 -2.07 9.20
CA GLN A 59 14.55 -2.96 8.18
C GLN A 59 13.64 -4.19 7.97
N PRO A 60 13.36 -4.58 6.71
CA PRO A 60 12.58 -5.77 6.43
C PRO A 60 13.32 -6.98 7.01
N VAL A 61 12.82 -7.49 8.14
CA VAL A 61 13.43 -8.65 8.81
C VAL A 61 13.23 -9.88 7.93
N ARG A 62 14.31 -10.68 7.80
CA ARG A 62 14.34 -11.98 7.13
C ARG A 62 13.11 -12.82 7.49
N PHE A 63 12.24 -13.12 6.52
CA PHE A 63 11.19 -14.15 6.60
C PHE A 63 10.38 -14.18 7.92
N GLY A 64 10.00 -13.02 8.46
CA GLY A 64 9.16 -12.94 9.65
C GLY A 64 7.67 -12.92 9.30
N PHE A 65 7.00 -14.08 9.30
CA PHE A 65 5.54 -14.15 9.13
C PHE A 65 4.84 -14.00 10.48
N GLY A 66 4.33 -12.79 10.77
CA GLY A 66 3.55 -12.52 11.99
C GLY A 66 2.05 -12.47 11.73
N LEU A 67 1.24 -12.54 12.80
CA LEU A 67 -0.22 -12.38 12.74
C LEU A 67 -0.65 -11.11 11.98
N ARG A 68 0.13 -10.03 12.07
CA ARG A 68 -0.14 -8.78 11.32
C ARG A 68 -0.06 -8.98 9.81
N ALA A 69 0.97 -9.69 9.33
CA ALA A 69 1.13 -9.97 7.90
C ALA A 69 -0.01 -10.86 7.39
N LEU A 70 -0.46 -11.83 8.20
CA LEU A 70 -1.63 -12.65 7.89
C LEU A 70 -2.90 -11.80 7.81
N LEU A 71 -3.17 -10.94 8.80
CA LEU A 71 -4.34 -10.07 8.79
C LEU A 71 -4.32 -9.10 7.61
N VAL A 72 -3.18 -8.48 7.32
CA VAL A 72 -3.01 -7.62 6.14
C VAL A 72 -3.25 -8.42 4.86
N ALA A 73 -2.72 -9.65 4.74
CA ALA A 73 -2.98 -10.52 3.59
C ALA A 73 -4.48 -10.77 3.41
N VAL A 74 -5.19 -11.19 4.46
CA VAL A 74 -6.63 -11.47 4.39
C VAL A 74 -7.43 -10.21 4.05
N ILE A 75 -7.18 -9.10 4.75
CA ILE A 75 -7.89 -7.85 4.51
C ILE A 75 -7.62 -7.35 3.09
N TYR A 76 -6.38 -7.45 2.61
CA TYR A 76 -6.04 -7.06 1.25
C TYR A 76 -6.74 -7.93 0.21
N GLN A 77 -6.84 -9.25 0.40
CA GLN A 77 -7.60 -10.12 -0.50
C GLN A 77 -9.10 -9.78 -0.53
N VAL A 78 -9.70 -9.53 0.63
CA VAL A 78 -11.11 -9.12 0.72
C VAL A 78 -11.31 -7.76 0.03
N ALA A 79 -10.39 -6.82 0.24
CA ALA A 79 -10.43 -5.50 -0.39
C ALA A 79 -10.28 -5.59 -1.91
N LEU A 80 -9.36 -6.41 -2.43
CA LEU A 80 -9.23 -6.66 -3.88
C LEU A 80 -10.48 -7.30 -4.48
N MET A 81 -11.08 -8.28 -3.77
CA MET A 81 -12.32 -8.91 -4.21
C MET A 81 -13.44 -7.86 -4.31
N PHE A 82 -13.57 -7.01 -3.29
CA PHE A 82 -14.55 -5.94 -3.26
C PHE A 82 -14.28 -4.88 -4.34
N GLU A 83 -13.02 -4.53 -4.57
CA GLU A 83 -12.60 -3.59 -5.61
C GLU A 83 -12.92 -4.10 -7.02
N SER A 84 -12.78 -5.41 -7.24
CA SER A 84 -13.10 -6.05 -8.52
C SER A 84 -14.60 -6.26 -8.75
N PHE A 85 -15.43 -6.13 -7.71
CA PHE A 85 -16.87 -6.43 -7.76
C PHE A 85 -17.66 -5.64 -8.82
N PRO A 86 -17.44 -4.33 -9.05
CA PRO A 86 -18.21 -3.59 -10.05
C PRO A 86 -17.93 -4.06 -11.47
N ARG A 87 -16.76 -4.66 -11.73
CA ARG A 87 -16.30 -5.00 -13.07
C ARG A 87 -17.27 -5.93 -13.83
N PRO A 88 -17.65 -7.11 -13.32
CA PRO A 88 -18.58 -7.98 -14.03
C PRO A 88 -19.94 -7.33 -14.28
N PHE A 89 -20.40 -6.47 -13.36
CA PHE A 89 -21.66 -5.74 -13.54
C PHE A 89 -21.55 -4.68 -14.64
N LEU A 90 -20.46 -3.92 -14.66
CA LEU A 90 -20.19 -2.90 -15.69
C LEU A 90 -19.97 -3.53 -17.06
N GLU A 91 -19.24 -4.65 -17.14
CA GLU A 91 -19.03 -5.39 -18.38
C GLU A 91 -20.35 -5.91 -18.96
N LEU A 92 -21.25 -6.44 -18.11
CA LEU A 92 -22.58 -6.86 -18.54
C LEU A 92 -23.46 -5.68 -18.99
N LEU A 93 -23.40 -4.56 -18.26
CA LEU A 93 -24.26 -3.38 -18.54
C LEU A 93 -23.82 -2.61 -19.78
N LEU A 94 -22.53 -2.68 -20.13
CA LEU A 94 -21.93 -1.99 -21.26
C LEU A 94 -21.71 -2.92 -22.47
N ASP A 95 -22.25 -4.14 -22.41
CA ASP A 95 -22.15 -5.10 -23.50
C ASP A 95 -22.79 -4.54 -24.79
N GLY A 96 -22.12 -4.76 -25.92
CA GLY A 96 -22.53 -4.20 -27.21
C GLY A 96 -22.21 -2.70 -27.43
N ILE A 97 -21.67 -1.98 -26.44
CA ILE A 97 -21.17 -0.60 -26.63
C ILE A 97 -19.72 -0.66 -27.13
N LYS A 98 -19.42 0.07 -28.21
CA LYS A 98 -18.07 0.10 -28.83
C LYS A 98 -16.94 0.42 -27.85
N ASP A 99 -17.17 1.37 -26.95
CA ASP A 99 -16.22 1.81 -25.92
C ASP A 99 -16.53 1.22 -24.52
N GLY A 100 -17.40 0.19 -24.47
CA GLY A 100 -17.86 -0.44 -23.23
C GLY A 100 -16.73 -0.91 -22.30
N PRO A 101 -15.68 -1.60 -22.79
CA PRO A 101 -14.57 -2.03 -21.95
C PRO A 101 -13.81 -0.87 -21.28
N MET A 102 -13.62 0.24 -22.00
CA MET A 102 -12.93 1.43 -21.46
C MET A 102 -13.79 2.13 -20.41
N LEU A 103 -15.10 2.22 -20.66
CA LEU A 103 -16.07 2.75 -19.70
C LEU A 103 -16.18 1.88 -18.44
N ALA A 104 -16.07 0.55 -18.57
CA ALA A 104 -16.02 -0.35 -17.43
C ALA A 104 -14.77 -0.11 -16.57
N VAL A 105 -13.61 0.08 -17.18
CA VAL A 105 -12.38 0.45 -16.46
C VAL A 105 -12.55 1.78 -15.73
N ALA A 106 -13.07 2.80 -16.41
CA ALA A 106 -13.32 4.11 -15.80
C ALA A 106 -14.31 4.01 -14.62
N GLY A 107 -15.37 3.21 -14.76
CA GLY A 107 -16.33 2.93 -13.69
C GLY A 107 -15.69 2.26 -12.48
N VAL A 108 -14.77 1.31 -12.69
CA VAL A 108 -13.98 0.70 -11.61
C VAL A 108 -13.08 1.74 -10.93
N GLN A 109 -12.46 2.67 -11.67
CA GLN A 109 -11.65 3.75 -11.08
C GLN A 109 -12.50 4.70 -10.23
N ILE A 110 -13.71 5.04 -10.67
CA ILE A 110 -14.65 5.84 -9.88
C ILE A 110 -15.06 5.11 -8.61
N PHE A 111 -15.29 3.79 -8.69
CA PHE A 111 -15.57 3.00 -7.50
C PHE A 111 -14.38 2.98 -6.53
N GLN A 112 -13.17 2.75 -7.04
CA GLN A 112 -11.92 2.84 -6.27
C GLN A 112 -11.73 4.20 -5.59
N LEU A 113 -12.13 5.29 -6.23
CA LEU A 113 -12.13 6.63 -5.63
C LEU A 113 -13.01 6.69 -4.37
N LEU A 114 -14.19 6.05 -4.41
CA LEU A 114 -15.13 6.03 -3.29
C LEU A 114 -14.64 5.14 -2.14
N ILE A 115 -14.01 4.02 -2.47
CA ILE A 115 -13.64 3.00 -1.47
C ILE A 115 -12.18 3.09 -1.01
N GLY A 116 -11.34 3.88 -1.69
CA GLY A 116 -9.90 3.91 -1.46
C GLY A 116 -9.51 4.35 -0.04
N CYS A 117 -10.35 5.12 0.64
CA CYS A 117 -10.14 5.45 2.06
C CYS A 117 -10.25 4.23 2.99
N PHE A 118 -11.00 3.19 2.63
CA PHE A 118 -11.09 1.96 3.43
C PHE A 118 -9.77 1.20 3.46
N PHE A 119 -8.91 1.35 2.44
CA PHE A 119 -7.58 0.75 2.42
C PHE A 119 -6.66 1.28 3.52
N LEU A 120 -7.01 2.37 4.22
CA LEU A 120 -6.34 2.82 5.45
C LEU A 120 -6.37 1.77 6.57
N VAL A 121 -7.26 0.77 6.49
CA VAL A 121 -7.23 -0.38 7.39
C VAL A 121 -5.89 -1.13 7.32
N LEU A 122 -5.25 -1.18 6.14
CA LEU A 122 -4.01 -1.91 5.92
C LEU A 122 -2.84 -1.31 6.72
N PRO A 123 -2.48 -0.02 6.57
CA PRO A 123 -1.46 0.60 7.40
C PRO A 123 -1.89 0.64 8.86
N HIS A 124 -3.20 0.77 9.17
CA HIS A 124 -3.66 0.72 10.55
C HIS A 124 -3.34 -0.62 11.23
N VAL A 125 -3.53 -1.75 10.56
CA VAL A 125 -3.18 -3.08 11.09
C VAL A 125 -1.66 -3.30 11.09
N ALA A 126 -0.96 -2.85 10.05
CA ALA A 126 0.48 -3.07 9.89
C ALA A 126 1.34 -2.24 10.87
N LEU A 127 0.91 -1.01 11.17
CA LEU A 127 1.72 -0.01 11.86
C LEU A 127 1.31 0.24 13.32
N SER A 128 0.03 0.04 13.69
CA SER A 128 -0.43 0.36 15.05
C SER A 128 0.30 -0.45 16.12
N LYS A 129 0.58 0.15 17.28
CA LYS A 129 1.13 -0.59 18.43
C LYS A 129 0.04 -1.46 19.07
N LYS A 130 0.44 -2.54 19.73
CA LYS A 130 -0.47 -3.46 20.42
C LYS A 130 -1.26 -2.68 21.47
N GLY A 131 -2.59 -2.59 21.32
CA GLY A 131 -3.48 -1.84 22.21
C GLY A 131 -3.85 -0.42 21.75
N GLU A 132 -3.22 0.12 20.70
CA GLU A 132 -3.58 1.45 20.15
C GLU A 132 -4.66 1.41 19.06
N ALA A 133 -5.04 0.22 18.61
CA ALA A 133 -6.06 -0.04 17.58
C ALA A 133 -7.50 0.09 18.13
N GLY A 134 -7.78 1.17 18.86
CA GLY A 134 -9.14 1.48 19.34
C GLY A 134 -10.10 1.77 18.18
N GLY A 135 -11.32 1.22 18.24
CA GLY A 135 -12.26 1.15 17.11
C GLY A 135 -12.65 2.48 16.44
N ASN A 136 -12.66 3.60 17.17
CA ASN A 136 -13.05 4.89 16.60
C ASN A 136 -11.92 5.60 15.82
N ARG A 137 -10.65 5.21 16.02
CA ARG A 137 -9.51 5.92 15.43
C ARG A 137 -9.43 5.74 13.93
N LEU A 138 -9.72 4.53 13.43
CA LEU A 138 -9.77 4.26 12.00
C LEU A 138 -10.91 5.03 11.32
N GLN A 139 -12.08 5.11 11.96
CA GLN A 139 -13.23 5.86 11.44
C GLN A 139 -12.89 7.35 11.28
N LEU A 140 -12.20 7.94 12.27
CA LEU A 140 -11.73 9.32 12.20
C LEU A 140 -10.72 9.53 11.08
N MET A 141 -9.82 8.58 10.84
CA MET A 141 -8.87 8.66 9.71
C MET A 141 -9.56 8.57 8.36
N VAL A 142 -10.54 7.68 8.22
CA VAL A 142 -11.33 7.54 7.00
C VAL A 142 -12.11 8.84 6.73
N LEU A 143 -12.69 9.44 7.78
CA LEU A 143 -13.39 10.71 7.68
C LEU A 143 -12.45 11.87 7.33
N ALA A 144 -11.27 11.92 7.95
CA ALA A 144 -10.28 12.97 7.72
C ALA A 144 -9.59 12.85 6.34
N GLY A 145 -9.32 11.62 5.89
CA GLY A 145 -8.73 11.35 4.58
C GLY A 145 -9.73 11.53 3.43
N GLY A 146 -11.00 11.17 3.66
CA GLY A 146 -12.11 11.35 2.73
C GLY A 146 -11.81 10.86 1.30
N LEU A 147 -12.35 11.58 0.32
CA LEU A 147 -12.10 11.34 -1.11
C LEU A 147 -10.64 11.61 -1.52
N GLY A 148 -9.89 12.40 -0.76
CA GLY A 148 -8.49 12.73 -1.07
C GLY A 148 -7.59 11.49 -1.04
N VAL A 149 -7.82 10.59 -0.07
CA VAL A 149 -7.10 9.31 -0.01
C VAL A 149 -7.50 8.38 -1.15
N GLY A 150 -8.78 8.36 -1.51
CA GLY A 150 -9.26 7.63 -2.69
C GLY A 150 -8.64 8.13 -3.99
N LEU A 151 -8.52 9.45 -4.17
CA LEU A 151 -7.88 10.05 -5.34
C LEU A 151 -6.40 9.67 -5.41
N GLY A 152 -5.69 9.77 -4.29
CA GLY A 152 -4.29 9.35 -4.22
C GLY A 152 -4.11 7.86 -4.52
N TYR A 153 -5.02 7.00 -4.06
CA TYR A 153 -5.01 5.57 -4.38
C TYR A 153 -5.12 5.32 -5.90
N VAL A 154 -6.11 5.94 -6.54
CA VAL A 154 -6.31 5.86 -8.01
C VAL A 154 -5.06 6.37 -8.74
N LEU A 155 -4.55 7.54 -8.39
CA LEU A 155 -3.37 8.13 -9.04
C LEU A 155 -2.12 7.26 -8.88
N CYS A 156 -1.94 6.60 -7.73
CA CYS A 156 -0.85 5.66 -7.52
C CYS A 156 -1.01 4.38 -8.35
N GLY A 157 -2.25 3.93 -8.58
CA GLY A 157 -2.56 2.71 -9.32
C GLY A 157 -2.53 2.87 -10.85
N LEU A 158 -2.91 4.04 -11.37
CA LEU A 158 -3.07 4.29 -12.81
C LEU A 158 -1.83 3.92 -13.66
N PRO A 159 -0.58 4.27 -13.29
CA PRO A 159 0.59 3.87 -14.07
C PRO A 159 0.71 2.35 -14.21
N PHE A 160 0.41 1.59 -13.15
CA PHE A 160 0.48 0.13 -13.15
C PHE A 160 -0.68 -0.50 -13.91
N LEU A 161 -1.86 0.13 -13.89
CA LEU A 161 -2.97 -0.28 -14.74
C LEU A 161 -2.58 -0.16 -16.22
N VAL A 162 -2.04 0.99 -16.63
CA VAL A 162 -1.58 1.22 -18.01
C VAL A 162 -0.47 0.23 -18.38
N MET A 163 0.51 0.00 -17.51
CA MET A 163 1.55 -1.01 -17.75
C MET A 163 0.98 -2.42 -17.92
N ASN A 164 -0.01 -2.82 -17.11
CA ASN A 164 -0.64 -4.13 -17.28
C ASN A 164 -1.40 -4.22 -18.61
N MET A 165 -2.12 -3.17 -19.03
CA MET A 165 -2.81 -3.16 -20.32
C MET A 165 -1.84 -3.26 -21.49
N LEU A 166 -0.75 -2.47 -21.46
CA LEU A 166 0.30 -2.53 -22.48
C LEU A 166 1.00 -3.89 -22.50
N TRP A 167 1.23 -4.48 -21.32
CA TRP A 167 1.81 -5.81 -21.22
C TRP A 167 0.88 -6.88 -21.78
N ASP A 168 -0.42 -6.82 -21.47
CA ASP A 168 -1.41 -7.75 -21.97
C ASP A 168 -1.48 -7.70 -23.51
N GLU A 169 -1.45 -6.52 -24.10
CA GLU A 169 -1.42 -6.35 -25.56
C GLU A 169 -0.13 -6.91 -26.19
N ALA A 170 1.04 -6.65 -25.56
CA ALA A 170 2.31 -7.19 -26.03
C ALA A 170 2.39 -8.72 -25.91
N ALA A 171 1.87 -9.26 -24.81
CA ALA A 171 1.93 -10.68 -24.47
C ALA A 171 1.07 -11.57 -25.37
N VAL A 172 0.03 -11.03 -26.02
CA VAL A 172 -0.81 -11.77 -26.99
C VAL A 172 0.01 -12.38 -28.13
N THR A 173 1.14 -11.76 -28.48
CA THR A 173 2.02 -12.22 -29.57
C THR A 173 3.04 -13.28 -29.14
N LEU A 174 3.14 -13.55 -27.84
CA LEU A 174 4.13 -14.46 -27.28
C LEU A 174 3.55 -15.88 -27.10
N PRO A 175 4.36 -16.93 -27.28
CA PRO A 175 3.93 -18.28 -26.94
C PRO A 175 3.61 -18.35 -25.43
N THR A 176 2.43 -18.88 -25.10
CA THR A 176 1.94 -18.96 -23.71
C THR A 176 2.20 -20.32 -23.07
N GLU A 177 2.67 -21.31 -23.83
CA GLU A 177 3.00 -22.63 -23.31
C GLU A 177 4.48 -22.73 -22.91
N GLY A 178 4.74 -23.47 -21.81
CA GLY A 178 6.10 -23.74 -21.32
C GLY A 178 6.79 -22.55 -20.64
N LEU A 179 8.12 -22.51 -20.73
CA LEU A 179 8.98 -21.46 -20.16
C LEU A 179 8.58 -20.02 -20.55
N PRO A 180 8.18 -19.75 -21.81
CA PRO A 180 7.67 -18.45 -22.22
C PRO A 180 6.42 -17.98 -21.44
N GLY A 181 5.47 -18.88 -21.17
CA GLY A 181 4.27 -18.56 -20.37
C GLY A 181 4.61 -18.15 -18.94
N VAL A 182 5.56 -18.86 -18.31
CA VAL A 182 6.06 -18.52 -16.96
C VAL A 182 6.73 -17.14 -16.95
N ALA A 183 7.48 -16.80 -18.00
CA ALA A 183 8.10 -15.49 -18.13
C ALA A 183 7.05 -14.38 -18.29
N VAL A 184 5.98 -14.64 -19.04
CA VAL A 184 4.86 -13.69 -19.21
C VAL A 184 4.18 -13.39 -17.86
N ASP A 185 3.89 -14.45 -17.10
CA ASP A 185 3.31 -14.32 -15.76
C ASP A 185 4.26 -13.64 -14.77
N ALA A 186 5.57 -13.90 -14.87
CA ALA A 186 6.57 -13.27 -14.02
C ALA A 186 6.61 -11.75 -14.21
N VAL A 187 6.53 -11.26 -15.44
CA VAL A 187 6.47 -9.80 -15.71
C VAL A 187 5.20 -9.20 -15.11
N ARG A 188 4.05 -9.85 -15.29
CA ARG A 188 2.78 -9.39 -14.69
C ARG A 188 2.83 -9.35 -13.17
N LEU A 189 3.49 -10.33 -12.55
CA LEU A 189 3.76 -10.33 -11.11
C LEU A 189 4.68 -9.17 -10.72
N MET A 190 5.75 -8.89 -11.48
CA MET A 190 6.64 -7.76 -11.18
C MET A 190 5.90 -6.42 -11.22
N ILE A 191 5.08 -6.18 -12.25
CA ILE A 191 4.25 -4.97 -12.35
C ILE A 191 3.31 -4.88 -11.15
N SER A 192 2.69 -6.00 -10.77
CA SER A 192 1.78 -6.07 -9.61
C SER A 192 2.51 -5.73 -8.30
N PHE A 193 3.69 -6.31 -8.05
CA PHE A 193 4.49 -6.03 -6.85
C PHE A 193 4.99 -4.58 -6.81
N ALA A 194 5.34 -4.01 -7.96
CA ALA A 194 5.69 -2.59 -8.04
C ALA A 194 4.49 -1.70 -7.68
N GLY A 195 3.30 -2.01 -8.19
CA GLY A 195 2.06 -1.30 -7.86
C GLY A 195 1.69 -1.40 -6.39
N ILE A 196 1.77 -2.62 -5.82
CA ILE A 196 1.56 -2.85 -4.38
C ILE A 196 2.59 -2.05 -3.57
N GLY A 197 3.84 -1.99 -4.01
CA GLY A 197 4.90 -1.22 -3.36
C GLY A 197 4.57 0.26 -3.29
N VAL A 198 4.16 0.86 -4.41
CA VAL A 198 3.78 2.29 -4.46
C VAL A 198 2.53 2.55 -3.63
N ALA A 199 1.47 1.76 -3.80
CA ALA A 199 0.23 1.94 -3.04
C ALA A 199 0.45 1.77 -1.53
N SER A 200 1.22 0.76 -1.13
CA SER A 200 1.55 0.52 0.29
C SER A 200 2.38 1.68 0.88
N ALA A 201 3.33 2.22 0.13
CA ALA A 201 4.09 3.39 0.57
C ALA A 201 3.19 4.63 0.72
N PHE A 202 2.29 4.87 -0.25
CA PHE A 202 1.30 5.94 -0.18
C PHE A 202 0.42 5.82 1.06
N PHE A 203 -0.17 4.64 1.30
CA PHE A 203 -1.02 4.43 2.48
C PHE A 203 -0.27 4.55 3.80
N ALA A 204 0.99 4.11 3.85
CA ALA A 204 1.85 4.29 5.02
C ALA A 204 2.10 5.77 5.31
N GLN A 205 2.40 6.58 4.30
CA GLN A 205 2.63 8.02 4.44
C GLN A 205 1.35 8.76 4.84
N VAL A 206 0.23 8.47 4.18
CA VAL A 206 -1.08 9.05 4.54
C VAL A 206 -1.43 8.72 5.99
N TRP A 207 -1.24 7.46 6.40
CA TRP A 207 -1.48 7.05 7.78
C TRP A 207 -0.63 7.84 8.78
N MET A 208 0.67 8.04 8.49
CA MET A 208 1.56 8.85 9.32
C MET A 208 1.07 10.30 9.45
N VAL A 209 0.67 10.92 8.34
CA VAL A 209 0.11 12.28 8.33
C VAL A 209 -1.18 12.36 9.14
N LEU A 210 -2.12 11.42 8.95
CA LEU A 210 -3.40 11.39 9.66
C LEU A 210 -3.25 11.06 11.15
N GLN A 211 -2.15 10.41 11.55
CA GLN A 211 -1.79 10.19 12.95
C GLN A 211 -1.17 11.43 13.61
N GLY A 212 -0.93 12.51 12.86
CA GLY A 212 -0.16 13.67 13.34
C GLY A 212 1.34 13.38 13.47
N VAL A 213 1.81 12.24 12.96
CA VAL A 213 3.22 11.85 12.95
C VAL A 213 3.78 12.25 11.59
N ASN A 214 4.06 13.53 11.41
CA ASN A 214 4.44 14.05 10.09
C ASN A 214 5.97 13.97 9.91
N PRO A 215 6.51 13.06 9.07
CA PRO A 215 7.96 12.93 8.87
C PRO A 215 8.58 14.14 8.17
N PHE A 216 7.79 14.93 7.44
CA PHE A 216 8.25 16.14 6.75
C PHE A 216 8.26 17.40 7.64
N VAL A 217 7.46 17.41 8.72
CA VAL A 217 7.43 18.54 9.67
C VAL A 217 8.38 18.30 10.85
N ASN A 218 8.71 17.04 11.15
CA ASN A 218 9.63 16.67 12.21
C ASN A 218 11.10 16.58 11.77
N GLN A 219 11.46 17.06 10.57
CA GLN A 219 12.85 17.38 10.27
C GLN A 219 13.22 18.65 11.03
N THR A 220 13.65 18.44 12.29
CA THR A 220 14.40 19.46 13.02
C THR A 220 15.62 19.80 12.15
N PRO A 221 15.92 21.08 11.85
CA PRO A 221 17.16 21.44 11.18
C PRO A 221 18.33 20.84 11.97
N PRO A 222 19.45 20.48 11.32
CA PRO A 222 20.64 20.01 12.03
C PRO A 222 20.95 21.01 13.14
N ALA A 223 21.06 20.48 14.35
CA ALA A 223 21.33 21.25 15.57
C ALA A 223 22.76 21.79 15.50
N ASP A 224 22.92 22.92 14.81
CA ASP A 224 24.10 23.78 14.87
C ASP A 224 23.66 25.22 14.55
N THR A 225 22.82 25.78 15.40
CA THR A 225 22.94 27.19 15.80
C THR A 225 22.26 27.35 17.16
N GLU A 226 23.06 27.27 18.22
CA GLU A 226 22.69 27.87 19.50
C GLU A 226 22.43 29.38 19.29
N ALA A 227 21.19 29.80 19.50
CA ALA A 227 20.87 31.16 19.89
C ALA A 227 19.58 31.15 20.71
N ASP A 228 19.77 31.14 22.03
CA ASP A 228 18.86 31.62 23.08
C ASP A 228 17.35 31.47 22.83
N SER A 229 16.78 30.40 23.38
CA SER A 229 15.37 30.42 23.80
C SER A 229 15.26 30.06 25.27
N GLU A 230 15.31 31.08 26.12
CA GLU A 230 14.90 30.95 27.52
C GLU A 230 13.52 30.27 27.62
N PRO A 231 13.33 29.31 28.54
CA PRO A 231 12.05 28.64 28.70
C PRO A 231 10.95 29.65 29.08
N LYS A 232 9.83 29.61 28.35
CA LYS A 232 8.66 30.50 28.47
C LYS A 232 8.09 30.67 29.89
N ALA A 233 8.49 29.83 30.85
CA ALA A 233 8.13 29.97 32.26
C ALA A 233 8.79 31.18 32.97
N LYS A 234 9.97 31.64 32.54
CA LYS A 234 10.67 32.79 33.16
C LYS A 234 10.16 34.16 32.66
N ARG A 235 9.50 34.20 31.50
CA ARG A 235 9.04 35.45 30.87
C ARG A 235 7.83 36.08 31.57
N THR A 236 6.93 35.25 32.10
CA THR A 236 5.76 35.69 32.87
C THR A 236 6.12 36.21 34.25
N GLU A 237 7.21 35.71 34.85
CA GLU A 237 7.64 36.16 36.19
C GLU A 237 8.32 37.54 36.16
N ARG A 238 9.07 37.85 35.09
CA ARG A 238 9.69 39.18 34.89
C ARG A 238 8.65 40.26 34.59
N LEU A 239 7.56 39.94 33.87
CA LEU A 239 6.50 40.90 33.57
C LEU A 239 5.72 41.33 34.84
N ASN A 240 5.45 40.40 35.75
CA ASN A 240 4.72 40.69 36.99
C ASN A 240 5.55 41.46 38.04
N LYS A 241 6.89 41.45 37.95
CA LYS A 241 7.76 42.27 38.82
C LYS A 241 7.86 43.72 38.35
N LEU A 242 7.61 44.01 37.08
CA LEU A 242 7.67 45.37 36.52
C LEU A 242 6.37 46.16 36.71
N THR A 243 5.22 45.50 36.81
CA THR A 243 3.91 46.13 37.06
C THR A 243 3.64 46.47 38.53
N LYS A 244 4.42 45.94 39.47
CA LYS A 244 4.32 46.26 40.92
C LYS A 244 5.19 47.44 41.37
N LYS A 245 5.87 48.13 40.45
CA LYS A 245 6.81 49.23 40.77
C LYS A 245 6.43 50.58 40.14
N LYS A 246 5.15 50.81 39.86
CA LYS A 246 4.60 52.14 39.58
C LYS A 246 3.58 52.49 40.64
#